data_AF-A0A6L8SYB8-F1
#
_entry.id   AF-A0A6L8SYB8-F1
#
_cell.length_a   1.000
_cell.length_b   1.000
_cell.length_c   1.000
_cell.angle_alpha   90.00
_cell.angle_beta   90.00
_cell.angle_gamma   90.00
#
_symmetry.space_group_name_H-M   'P 1'
#
loop_
_entity.id
_entity.type
_entity.pdbx_description
1 polymer ?
#
loop_
_entity_poly.entity_id
_entity_poly.type
_entity_poly.pdbx_seq_one_letter_code
_entity_poly.pdbx_strand_id
1 'polypeptide(L)'
;MVAVIVFFSYYKVDTVEVRGTSHYTDEEVKNMVLRGPMASNSVLAPLLYSTTNTEDIAYVDAFKVTQLNRNTICISVKEKKTVGCIRYLDSYIYFDRNGIFVEGSQNRDETVPYFDGIQVNSIVMDEKLDIKGDTVLNTAVALSTIFQKNDMIPDHIQFDSSYSISLIYGDITVQLGKDADLEEKMNRVIAILPKIQGKKGILHMESVATESNTFEEELEQEEVTAENWNGGYDEDGNYTGDGEYDEDGNYVGAKPKTALEEAIENWNGGYDEEGDYTGAGEYDESGNYVGPKPTQESLDAASDESGDGSGDESSADDQSSETSEDGESDSSYDDGNSDDSDGYGDYTEDNSDYQGNDSEGY
;
A
#
# COMPACT_ATOMS: atom_id res chain seq x y z
N MET A 1 5.85 66.60 -17.83
CA MET A 1 7.03 66.03 -17.15
C MET A 1 6.89 66.05 -15.62
N VAL A 2 6.57 67.20 -15.00
CA VAL A 2 6.40 67.30 -13.52
C VAL A 2 5.34 66.34 -12.96
N ALA A 3 4.15 66.26 -13.56
CA ALA A 3 3.09 65.34 -13.10
C ALA A 3 3.50 63.86 -13.14
N VAL A 4 4.33 63.47 -14.12
CA VAL A 4 4.84 62.10 -14.24
C VAL A 4 5.84 61.81 -13.12
N ILE A 5 6.75 62.73 -12.84
CA ILE A 5 7.73 62.57 -11.74
C ILE A 5 7.03 62.48 -10.38
N VAL A 6 6.02 63.34 -10.15
CA VAL A 6 5.20 63.29 -8.92
C VAL A 6 4.47 61.96 -8.79
N PHE A 7 3.90 61.44 -9.89
CA PHE A 7 3.23 60.13 -9.90
C PHE A 7 4.17 59.00 -9.50
N PHE A 8 5.37 58.93 -10.10
CA PHE A 8 6.35 57.89 -9.78
C PHE A 8 6.88 57.99 -8.34
N SER A 9 7.08 59.20 -7.83
CA SER A 9 7.54 59.39 -6.45
C SER A 9 6.45 59.12 -5.41
N TYR A 10 5.19 59.40 -5.73
CA TYR A 10 4.07 59.26 -4.80
C TYR A 10 3.61 57.80 -4.63
N TYR A 11 3.74 56.99 -5.69
CA TYR A 11 3.39 55.57 -5.72
C TYR A 11 4.63 54.66 -5.65
N LYS A 12 5.70 55.13 -5.01
CA LYS A 12 6.90 54.33 -4.84
C LYS A 12 6.64 53.19 -3.86
N VAL A 13 7.04 51.97 -4.22
CA VAL A 13 6.97 50.80 -3.35
C VAL A 13 8.05 50.90 -2.29
N ASP A 14 7.65 50.88 -1.01
CA ASP A 14 8.52 50.81 0.15
C ASP A 14 8.46 49.42 0.81
N THR A 15 7.32 48.74 0.69
CA THR A 15 7.08 47.43 1.31
C THR A 15 6.51 46.45 0.30
N VAL A 16 7.07 45.24 0.29
CA VAL A 16 6.58 44.11 -0.52
C VAL A 16 6.28 42.96 0.41
N GLU A 17 5.00 42.57 0.47
CA GLU A 17 4.53 41.38 1.16
C GLU A 17 4.46 40.21 0.17
N VAL A 18 4.89 39.02 0.59
CA VAL A 18 4.75 37.79 -0.17
C VAL A 18 3.82 36.85 0.59
N ARG A 19 2.91 36.19 -0.12
CA ARG A 19 1.95 35.23 0.46
C ARG A 19 1.72 34.06 -0.47
N GLY A 20 1.34 32.92 0.09
CA GLY A 20 0.89 31.75 -0.69
C GLY A 20 2.03 30.89 -1.24
N THR A 21 3.23 30.97 -0.65
CA THR A 21 4.31 30.04 -0.95
C THR A 21 4.79 29.35 0.32
N SER A 22 5.11 28.06 0.18
CA SER A 22 5.77 27.22 1.18
C SER A 22 7.16 26.77 0.73
N HIS A 23 7.40 26.74 -0.59
CA HIS A 23 8.64 26.27 -1.19
C HIS A 23 9.69 27.36 -1.44
N TYR A 24 9.30 28.64 -1.50
CA TYR A 24 10.22 29.75 -1.77
C TYR A 24 10.22 30.80 -0.66
N THR A 25 11.37 31.44 -0.46
CA THR A 25 11.50 32.56 0.47
C THR A 25 10.93 33.85 -0.13
N ASP A 26 10.52 34.78 0.74
CA ASP A 26 10.04 36.11 0.34
C ASP A 26 11.02 36.85 -0.60
N GLU A 27 12.33 36.71 -0.40
CA GLU A 27 13.34 37.36 -1.25
C GLU A 27 13.45 36.72 -2.62
N GLU A 28 13.38 35.39 -2.70
CA GLU A 28 13.38 34.66 -3.98
C GLU A 28 12.18 35.04 -4.84
N VAL A 29 10.98 35.06 -4.25
CA VAL A 29 9.75 35.46 -4.95
C VAL A 29 9.84 36.91 -5.44
N LYS A 30 10.35 37.82 -4.61
CA LYS A 30 10.57 39.22 -5.02
C LYS A 30 11.52 39.29 -6.23
N ASN A 31 12.63 38.57 -6.18
CA ASN A 31 13.61 38.55 -7.25
C ASN A 31 13.10 37.87 -8.52
N MET A 32 12.17 36.91 -8.42
CA MET A 32 11.53 36.28 -9.58
C MET A 32 10.54 37.23 -10.27
N VAL A 33 9.69 37.90 -9.50
CA VAL A 33 8.56 38.67 -10.04
C VAL A 33 8.94 40.12 -10.37
N LEU A 34 9.73 40.79 -9.53
CA LEU A 34 10.00 42.23 -9.61
C LEU A 34 11.23 42.57 -10.47
N ARG A 35 11.36 41.94 -11.64
CA ARG A 35 12.48 42.15 -12.57
C ARG A 35 12.19 43.31 -13.53
N GLY A 36 12.36 44.56 -13.09
CA GLY A 36 12.40 45.70 -14.01
C GLY A 36 12.16 47.07 -13.40
N PRO A 37 12.33 48.14 -14.20
CA PRO A 37 12.29 49.52 -13.71
C PRO A 37 10.91 49.96 -13.23
N MET A 38 9.84 49.26 -13.63
CA MET A 38 8.47 49.56 -13.22
C MET A 38 8.04 48.79 -11.96
N ALA A 39 8.86 47.86 -11.48
CA ALA A 39 8.55 47.02 -10.33
C ALA A 39 8.51 47.81 -9.00
N SER A 40 9.18 48.96 -8.96
CA SER A 40 9.19 49.86 -7.81
C SER A 40 8.00 50.83 -7.75
N ASN A 41 7.00 50.68 -8.63
CA ASN A 41 5.80 51.50 -8.62
C ASN A 41 4.56 50.67 -8.25
N SER A 42 3.83 51.08 -7.21
CA SER A 42 2.74 50.30 -6.64
C SER A 42 1.51 50.18 -7.53
N VAL A 43 1.39 51.02 -8.56
CA VAL A 43 0.28 51.00 -9.54
C VAL A 43 0.68 50.25 -10.81
N LEU A 44 1.92 50.46 -11.28
CA LEU A 44 2.42 49.79 -12.49
C LEU A 44 2.82 48.34 -12.23
N ALA A 45 3.31 48.01 -11.03
CA ALA A 45 3.77 46.67 -10.74
C ALA A 45 2.64 45.61 -10.82
N PRO A 46 1.43 45.84 -10.25
CA PRO A 46 0.28 44.96 -10.45
C PRO A 46 -0.10 44.73 -11.93
N LEU A 47 0.04 45.75 -12.77
CA LEU A 47 -0.36 45.71 -14.17
C LEU A 47 0.64 44.94 -15.04
N LEU A 48 1.94 45.03 -14.72
CA LEU A 48 3.01 44.55 -15.59
C LEU A 48 3.64 43.23 -15.14
N TYR A 49 3.57 42.90 -13.84
CA TYR A 49 4.27 41.73 -13.28
C TYR A 49 3.33 40.66 -12.72
N SER A 50 2.00 40.84 -12.85
CA SER A 50 1.07 39.72 -12.68
C SER A 50 1.15 38.82 -13.91
N THR A 51 1.50 37.54 -13.72
CA THR A 51 1.66 36.58 -14.82
C THR A 51 1.11 35.22 -14.43
N THR A 52 0.52 34.54 -15.40
CA THR A 52 0.15 33.12 -15.34
C THR A 52 1.09 32.25 -16.16
N ASN A 53 2.07 32.84 -16.84
CA ASN A 53 3.11 32.10 -17.53
C ASN A 53 4.32 32.00 -16.59
N THR A 54 4.36 30.91 -15.83
CA THR A 54 5.44 30.53 -14.91
C THR A 54 5.97 29.14 -15.25
N GLU A 55 5.92 28.74 -16.53
CA GLU A 55 6.32 27.42 -17.01
C GLU A 55 7.77 27.07 -16.59
N ASP A 56 8.65 28.07 -16.51
CA ASP A 56 10.06 27.90 -16.12
C ASP A 56 10.31 27.92 -14.59
N ILE A 57 9.27 28.00 -13.75
CA ILE A 57 9.41 28.13 -12.29
C ILE A 57 8.72 26.94 -11.62
N ALA A 58 9.54 26.04 -11.06
CA ALA A 58 9.08 24.87 -10.33
C ALA A 58 8.11 25.26 -9.20
N TYR A 59 7.14 24.41 -8.90
CA TYR A 59 6.13 24.61 -7.85
C TYR A 59 5.20 25.83 -8.02
N VAL A 60 5.38 26.72 -9.01
CA VAL A 60 4.54 27.91 -9.19
C VAL A 60 3.64 27.80 -10.42
N ASP A 61 2.35 28.00 -10.22
CA ASP A 61 1.31 28.06 -11.26
C ASP A 61 1.06 29.51 -11.72
N ALA A 62 1.10 30.49 -10.81
CA ALA A 62 0.97 31.90 -11.17
C ALA A 62 1.49 32.85 -10.09
N PHE A 63 1.85 34.07 -10.52
CA PHE A 63 2.06 35.20 -9.63
C PHE A 63 0.99 36.27 -9.86
N LYS A 64 0.36 36.71 -8.78
CA LYS A 64 -0.57 37.83 -8.80
C LYS A 64 -0.02 38.97 -7.94
N VAL A 65 0.30 40.09 -8.59
CA VAL A 65 0.76 41.29 -7.90
C VAL A 65 -0.43 42.21 -7.69
N THR A 66 -0.66 42.64 -6.45
CA THR A 66 -1.76 43.54 -6.10
C THR A 66 -1.26 44.74 -5.32
N GLN A 67 -1.89 45.89 -5.55
CA GLN A 67 -1.65 47.06 -4.74
C GLN A 67 -2.47 46.94 -3.46
N LEU A 68 -1.81 46.94 -2.30
CA LEU A 68 -2.51 47.05 -1.03
C LEU A 68 -2.76 48.51 -0.69
N ASN A 69 -1.71 49.33 -0.79
CA ASN A 69 -1.72 50.76 -0.46
C ASN A 69 -0.80 51.55 -1.41
N ARG A 70 -0.66 52.87 -1.19
CA ARG A 70 0.15 53.75 -2.05
C ARG A 70 1.63 53.35 -2.17
N ASN A 71 2.18 52.64 -1.19
CA ASN A 71 3.59 52.25 -1.13
C ASN A 71 3.79 50.78 -0.77
N THR A 72 2.72 49.98 -0.79
CA THR A 72 2.76 48.57 -0.43
C THR A 72 2.10 47.74 -1.53
N ILE A 73 2.83 46.73 -2.00
CA ILE A 73 2.31 45.71 -2.91
C ILE A 73 2.37 44.34 -2.24
N CYS A 74 1.43 43.47 -2.61
CA CYS A 74 1.41 42.07 -2.20
C CYS A 74 1.59 41.20 -3.44
N ILE A 75 2.56 40.29 -3.38
CA ILE A 75 2.77 39.23 -4.36
C ILE A 75 2.14 37.97 -3.80
N SER A 76 1.05 37.53 -4.42
CA SER A 76 0.44 36.24 -4.12
C SER A 76 1.00 35.20 -5.08
N VAL A 77 1.71 34.23 -4.53
CA VAL A 77 2.15 33.03 -5.25
C VAL A 77 1.00 32.05 -5.23
N LYS A 78 0.69 31.47 -6.39
CA LYS A 78 -0.20 30.33 -6.51
C LYS A 78 0.67 29.13 -6.81
N GLU A 79 0.86 28.25 -5.84
CA GLU A 79 1.64 27.03 -6.03
C GLU A 79 0.88 26.00 -6.89
N LYS A 80 1.62 25.16 -7.60
CA LYS A 80 1.08 24.05 -8.39
C LYS A 80 0.39 23.09 -7.42
N LYS A 81 -0.89 22.83 -7.66
CA LYS A 81 -1.66 21.89 -6.84
C LYS A 81 -1.52 20.48 -7.43
N THR A 82 -0.93 19.58 -6.67
CA THR A 82 -0.92 18.15 -6.99
C THR A 82 -2.35 17.61 -6.96
N VAL A 83 -2.71 16.81 -7.95
CA VAL A 83 -4.07 16.25 -8.08
C VAL A 83 -4.09 14.73 -8.08
N GLY A 84 -2.98 14.11 -8.43
CA GLY A 84 -2.80 12.67 -8.36
C GLY A 84 -1.35 12.29 -8.20
N CYS A 85 -1.10 11.06 -7.79
CA CYS A 85 0.23 10.48 -7.74
C CYS A 85 0.26 9.09 -8.39
N ILE A 86 1.41 8.74 -8.97
CA ILE A 86 1.71 7.43 -9.54
C ILE A 86 3.01 6.89 -8.96
N ARG A 87 3.13 5.57 -8.87
CA ARG A 87 4.38 4.91 -8.48
C ARG A 87 5.30 4.83 -9.69
N TYR A 88 6.54 5.26 -9.53
CA TYR A 88 7.60 5.03 -10.51
C TYR A 88 8.89 4.66 -9.80
N LEU A 89 9.37 3.42 -10.05
CA LEU A 89 10.48 2.83 -9.31
C LEU A 89 10.22 2.92 -7.80
N ASP A 90 11.16 3.47 -7.04
CA ASP A 90 11.11 3.61 -5.59
C ASP A 90 10.54 4.96 -5.11
N SER A 91 9.82 5.69 -5.96
CA SER A 91 9.26 7.00 -5.62
C SER A 91 7.83 7.21 -6.13
N TYR A 92 7.11 8.08 -5.44
CA TYR A 92 5.81 8.59 -5.82
C TYR A 92 6.01 9.88 -6.60
N ILE A 93 5.40 9.94 -7.78
CA ILE A 93 5.49 11.04 -8.72
C ILE A 93 4.13 11.74 -8.73
N TYR A 94 4.12 13.01 -8.36
CA TYR A 94 2.91 13.82 -8.24
C TYR A 94 2.71 14.66 -9.48
N PHE A 95 1.47 14.75 -9.96
CA PHE A 95 1.13 15.53 -11.14
C PHE A 95 -0.02 16.50 -10.91
N ASP A 96 -0.09 17.55 -11.73
CA ASP A 96 -1.11 18.59 -11.66
C ASP A 96 -2.33 18.30 -12.56
N ARG A 97 -3.25 19.27 -12.68
CA ARG A 97 -4.46 19.17 -13.52
C ARG A 97 -4.18 19.08 -15.02
N ASN A 98 -2.96 19.35 -15.45
CA ASN A 98 -2.54 19.25 -16.84
C ASN A 98 -1.77 17.93 -17.09
N GLY A 99 -1.58 17.12 -16.05
CA GLY A 99 -0.76 15.91 -16.10
C GLY A 99 0.74 16.20 -16.13
N ILE A 100 1.16 17.39 -15.65
CA ILE A 100 2.56 17.79 -15.56
C ILE A 100 3.15 17.27 -14.26
N PHE A 101 4.35 16.70 -14.32
CA PHE A 101 5.09 16.27 -13.14
C PHE A 101 5.49 17.49 -12.29
N VAL A 102 4.98 17.53 -11.04
CA VAL A 102 5.19 18.63 -10.10
C VAL A 102 6.33 18.33 -9.14
N GLU A 103 6.32 17.16 -8.51
CA GLU A 103 7.33 16.77 -7.53
C GLU A 103 7.34 15.27 -7.27
N GLY A 104 8.50 14.75 -6.84
CA GLY A 104 8.67 13.35 -6.45
C GLY A 104 9.00 13.21 -4.97
N SER A 105 8.44 12.20 -4.30
CA SER A 105 8.69 11.89 -2.90
C SER A 105 8.84 10.38 -2.69
N GLN A 106 9.65 9.97 -1.73
CA GLN A 106 9.70 8.56 -1.29
C GLN A 106 8.52 8.20 -0.39
N ASN A 107 7.97 9.18 0.33
CA ASN A 107 6.81 9.01 1.21
C ASN A 107 5.54 9.42 0.49
N ARG A 108 4.51 8.58 0.56
CA ARG A 108 3.18 8.85 0.00
C ARG A 108 2.46 9.90 0.84
N ASP A 109 1.80 10.82 0.16
CA ASP A 109 0.84 11.76 0.72
C ASP A 109 -0.56 11.20 0.48
N GLU A 110 -1.21 10.76 1.55
CA GLU A 110 -2.52 10.11 1.52
C GLU A 110 -3.67 11.09 1.20
N THR A 111 -3.40 12.39 1.23
CA THR A 111 -4.37 13.41 0.82
C THR A 111 -4.49 13.54 -0.70
N VAL A 112 -3.60 12.87 -1.45
CA VAL A 112 -3.58 12.88 -2.91
C VAL A 112 -3.99 11.51 -3.46
N PRO A 113 -4.97 11.43 -4.38
CA PRO A 113 -5.37 10.18 -5.01
C PRO A 113 -4.19 9.43 -5.64
N TYR A 114 -4.06 8.14 -5.29
CA TYR A 114 -3.01 7.27 -5.82
C TYR A 114 -3.54 6.40 -6.95
N PHE A 115 -2.85 6.45 -8.10
CA PHE A 115 -3.18 5.67 -9.27
C PHE A 115 -2.18 4.53 -9.47
N ASP A 116 -2.72 3.32 -9.58
CA ASP A 116 -2.00 2.08 -9.76
C ASP A 116 -2.27 1.47 -11.15
N GLY A 117 -1.34 0.66 -11.63
CA GLY A 117 -1.42 0.03 -12.96
C GLY A 117 -1.10 0.94 -14.13
N ILE A 118 -0.77 2.23 -13.89
CA ILE A 118 -0.38 3.16 -14.95
C ILE A 118 1.06 2.91 -15.38
N GLN A 119 1.27 2.53 -16.65
CA GLN A 119 2.60 2.38 -17.22
C GLN A 119 3.11 3.72 -17.77
N VAL A 120 4.26 4.16 -17.27
CA VAL A 120 4.92 5.41 -17.69
C VAL A 120 6.16 5.08 -18.55
N ASN A 121 6.28 5.72 -19.71
CA ASN A 121 7.42 5.55 -20.61
C ASN A 121 8.61 6.40 -20.15
N SER A 122 8.36 7.67 -19.84
CA SER A 122 9.38 8.63 -19.42
C SER A 122 8.82 9.63 -18.43
N ILE A 123 9.67 10.07 -17.50
CA ILE A 123 9.33 11.06 -16.48
C ILE A 123 10.39 12.15 -16.50
N VAL A 124 9.95 13.37 -16.78
CA VAL A 124 10.77 14.57 -16.78
C VAL A 124 10.06 15.64 -15.96
N MET A 125 10.78 16.24 -15.01
CA MET A 125 10.25 17.27 -14.12
C MET A 125 9.74 18.46 -14.92
N ASP A 126 8.60 19.03 -14.51
CA ASP A 126 7.91 20.14 -15.19
C ASP A 126 7.45 19.83 -16.63
N GLU A 127 7.49 18.57 -17.06
CA GLU A 127 6.90 18.12 -18.33
C GLU A 127 5.67 17.25 -18.11
N LYS A 128 4.86 17.13 -19.17
CA LYS A 128 3.69 16.25 -19.18
C LYS A 128 4.15 14.80 -19.10
N LEU A 129 3.55 14.03 -18.19
CA LEU A 129 3.85 12.61 -18.02
C LEU A 129 3.53 11.83 -19.31
N ASP A 130 4.52 11.10 -19.81
CA ASP A 130 4.39 10.23 -20.97
C ASP A 130 3.89 8.85 -20.51
N ILE A 131 2.57 8.68 -20.51
CA ILE A 131 1.87 7.47 -20.06
C ILE A 131 1.38 6.69 -21.28
N LYS A 132 1.44 5.36 -21.19
CA LYS A 132 0.84 4.49 -22.21
C LYS A 132 -0.68 4.61 -22.19
N GLY A 133 -1.24 5.17 -23.27
CA GLY A 133 -2.66 5.39 -23.44
C GLY A 133 -3.03 6.84 -23.15
N ASP A 134 -3.16 7.65 -24.21
CA ASP A 134 -3.42 9.10 -24.13
C ASP A 134 -4.69 9.45 -23.32
N THR A 135 -5.63 8.51 -23.23
CA THR A 135 -6.88 8.67 -22.47
C THR A 135 -6.69 8.45 -20.98
N VAL A 136 -5.75 7.62 -20.54
CA VAL A 136 -5.58 7.24 -19.12
C VAL A 136 -5.23 8.44 -18.27
N LEU A 137 -4.29 9.27 -18.73
CA LEU A 137 -3.90 10.48 -18.01
C LEU A 137 -5.06 11.47 -17.89
N ASN A 138 -5.83 11.66 -18.97
CA ASN A 138 -6.98 12.57 -18.94
C ASN A 138 -8.06 12.06 -17.97
N THR A 139 -8.32 10.76 -17.97
CA THR A 139 -9.26 10.10 -17.05
C THR A 139 -8.79 10.19 -15.60
N ALA A 140 -7.50 9.94 -15.34
CA ALA A 140 -6.90 10.09 -14.02
C ALA A 140 -7.04 11.54 -13.51
N VAL A 141 -6.70 12.53 -14.34
CA VAL A 141 -6.88 13.96 -14.03
C VAL A 141 -8.35 14.30 -13.76
N ALA A 142 -9.29 13.75 -14.53
CA ALA A 142 -10.71 13.97 -14.33
C ALA A 142 -11.19 13.40 -12.99
N LEU A 143 -10.84 12.16 -12.68
CA LEU A 143 -11.13 11.49 -11.41
C LEU A 143 -10.52 12.27 -10.23
N SER A 144 -9.24 12.60 -10.31
CA SER A 144 -8.55 13.45 -9.34
C SER A 144 -9.28 14.76 -9.07
N THR A 145 -9.80 15.40 -10.11
CA THR A 145 -10.55 16.66 -9.96
C THR A 145 -11.88 16.44 -9.27
N ILE A 146 -12.55 15.31 -9.50
CA ILE A 146 -13.77 14.92 -8.80
C ILE A 146 -13.45 14.66 -7.31
N PHE A 147 -12.39 13.92 -7.01
CA PHE A 147 -11.95 13.65 -5.64
C PHE A 147 -11.48 14.93 -4.91
N GLN A 148 -10.92 15.93 -5.59
CA GLN A 148 -10.61 17.20 -4.92
C GLN A 148 -11.84 18.01 -4.52
N LYS A 149 -13.00 17.75 -5.15
CA LYS A 149 -14.26 18.43 -4.81
C LYS A 149 -15.02 17.71 -3.71
N ASN A 150 -14.71 16.44 -3.46
CA ASN A 150 -15.44 15.56 -2.55
C ASN A 150 -14.43 14.96 -1.57
N ASP A 151 -14.63 15.08 -0.26
CA ASP A 151 -13.67 14.58 0.76
C ASP A 151 -13.60 13.04 0.88
N MET A 152 -13.78 12.32 -0.22
CA MET A 152 -13.85 10.87 -0.33
C MET A 152 -12.85 10.38 -1.36
N ILE A 153 -11.58 10.39 -0.96
CA ILE A 153 -10.46 9.93 -1.78
C ILE A 153 -10.29 8.42 -1.54
N PRO A 154 -10.23 7.58 -2.59
CA PRO A 154 -9.93 6.16 -2.46
C PRO A 154 -8.45 5.94 -2.11
N ASP A 155 -8.16 4.81 -1.46
CA ASP A 155 -6.79 4.40 -1.13
C ASP A 155 -5.98 4.08 -2.41
N HIS A 156 -6.65 3.44 -3.38
CA HIS A 156 -6.08 3.05 -4.66
C HIS A 156 -7.08 3.23 -5.79
N ILE A 157 -6.61 3.74 -6.93
CA ILE A 157 -7.35 3.80 -8.18
C ILE A 157 -6.63 2.92 -9.19
N GLN A 158 -7.25 1.82 -9.58
CA GLN A 158 -6.66 0.85 -10.50
C GLN A 158 -7.25 0.99 -11.89
N PHE A 159 -6.36 0.92 -12.88
CA PHE A 159 -6.73 0.74 -14.29
C PHE A 159 -6.37 -0.66 -14.74
N ASP A 160 -7.34 -1.39 -15.28
CA ASP A 160 -7.09 -2.70 -15.91
C ASP A 160 -6.55 -2.55 -17.35
N SER A 161 -6.17 -3.67 -17.97
CA SER A 161 -5.70 -3.69 -19.37
C SER A 161 -6.77 -3.27 -20.40
N SER A 162 -8.04 -3.26 -20.01
CA SER A 162 -9.18 -2.86 -20.83
C SER A 162 -9.59 -1.39 -20.62
N TYR A 163 -8.81 -0.65 -19.81
CA TYR A 163 -9.09 0.72 -19.36
C TYR A 163 -10.36 0.86 -18.50
N SER A 164 -10.77 -0.21 -17.82
CA SER A 164 -11.77 -0.16 -16.76
C SER A 164 -11.14 0.38 -15.47
N ILE A 165 -11.93 1.12 -14.73
CA ILE A 165 -11.52 1.85 -13.53
C ILE A 165 -12.14 1.16 -12.32
N SER A 166 -11.31 0.86 -11.33
CA SER A 166 -11.73 0.36 -10.03
C SER A 166 -11.20 1.29 -8.94
N LEU A 167 -12.06 1.65 -7.98
CA LEU A 167 -11.70 2.45 -6.81
C LEU A 167 -11.71 1.55 -5.58
N ILE A 168 -10.65 1.58 -4.79
CA ILE A 168 -10.52 0.75 -3.59
C ILE A 168 -10.61 1.64 -2.36
N TYR A 169 -11.51 1.31 -1.45
CA TYR A 169 -11.73 1.96 -0.16
C TYR A 169 -11.67 0.89 0.94
N GLY A 170 -10.48 0.62 1.48
CA GLY A 170 -10.24 -0.50 2.39
C GLY A 170 -10.79 -1.81 1.82
N ASP A 171 -11.81 -2.36 2.48
CA ASP A 171 -12.47 -3.63 2.14
C ASP A 171 -13.54 -3.52 1.03
N ILE A 172 -13.79 -2.32 0.52
CA ILE A 172 -14.79 -2.06 -0.53
C ILE A 172 -14.10 -1.77 -1.85
N THR A 173 -14.44 -2.54 -2.89
CA THR A 173 -13.99 -2.27 -4.26
C THR A 173 -15.16 -1.75 -5.10
N VAL A 174 -15.04 -0.54 -5.65
CA VAL A 174 -16.04 0.08 -6.52
C VAL A 174 -15.60 -0.06 -7.98
N GLN A 175 -16.31 -0.86 -8.77
CA GLN A 175 -16.04 -1.04 -10.20
C GLN A 175 -16.81 0.01 -11.01
N LEU A 176 -16.14 1.08 -11.45
CA LEU A 176 -16.73 2.12 -12.28
C LEU A 176 -16.84 1.72 -13.75
N GLY A 177 -16.02 0.75 -14.18
CA GLY A 177 -15.91 0.37 -15.58
C GLY A 177 -15.21 1.47 -16.39
N LYS A 178 -15.69 1.75 -17.59
CA LYS A 178 -15.07 2.76 -18.47
C LYS A 178 -15.37 4.20 -18.03
N ASP A 179 -14.59 5.13 -18.58
CA ASP A 179 -14.65 6.58 -18.36
C ASP A 179 -15.95 7.29 -18.84
N ALA A 180 -16.90 6.55 -19.42
CA ALA A 180 -18.22 7.05 -19.75
C ALA A 180 -19.00 7.43 -18.48
N ASP A 181 -19.59 8.63 -18.49
CA ASP A 181 -20.48 9.18 -17.45
C ASP A 181 -19.87 9.17 -16.04
N LEU A 182 -18.56 9.37 -15.92
CA LEU A 182 -17.83 9.36 -14.65
C LEU A 182 -18.42 10.28 -13.58
N GLU A 183 -18.84 11.49 -13.95
CA GLU A 183 -19.41 12.44 -13.00
C GLU A 183 -20.72 11.91 -12.38
N GLU A 184 -21.59 11.29 -13.19
CA GLU A 184 -22.84 10.69 -12.70
C GLU A 184 -22.57 9.46 -11.83
N LYS A 185 -21.67 8.56 -12.28
CA LYS A 185 -21.27 7.38 -11.51
C LYS A 185 -20.67 7.79 -10.16
N MET A 186 -19.79 8.77 -10.15
CA MET A 186 -19.16 9.29 -8.93
C MET A 186 -20.17 9.91 -7.98
N ASN A 187 -21.13 10.70 -8.47
CA ASN A 187 -22.19 11.25 -7.62
C ASN A 187 -23.01 10.15 -6.93
N ARG A 188 -23.26 9.04 -7.62
CA ARG A 188 -23.94 7.87 -7.04
C ARG A 188 -23.06 7.15 -6.02
N VAL A 189 -21.78 6.96 -6.33
CA VAL A 189 -20.79 6.36 -5.41
C VAL A 189 -20.70 7.15 -4.11
N ILE A 190 -20.62 8.49 -4.18
CA ILE A 190 -20.61 9.38 -3.02
C ILE A 190 -21.87 9.22 -2.16
N ALA A 191 -23.03 8.98 -2.78
CA ALA A 191 -24.29 8.78 -2.05
C ALA A 191 -24.45 7.38 -1.44
N ILE A 192 -23.78 6.36 -1.99
CA ILE A 192 -23.88 4.96 -1.55
C ILE A 192 -22.79 4.62 -0.52
N LEU A 193 -21.55 5.04 -0.73
CA LEU A 193 -20.39 4.69 0.11
C LEU A 193 -20.64 4.88 1.62
N PRO A 194 -21.22 6.00 2.09
CA PRO A 194 -21.51 6.16 3.52
C PRO A 194 -22.51 5.14 4.10
N LYS A 195 -23.34 4.51 3.25
CA LYS A 195 -24.33 3.50 3.67
C LYS A 195 -23.75 2.09 3.74
N ILE A 196 -22.64 1.86 3.06
CA ILE A 196 -21.95 0.56 3.00
C ILE A 196 -20.61 0.58 3.74
N GLN A 197 -20.29 1.69 4.39
CA GLN A 197 -19.07 1.84 5.18
C GLN A 197 -18.99 0.74 6.26
N GLY A 198 -17.85 0.05 6.32
CA GLY A 198 -17.63 -1.08 7.24
C GLY A 198 -18.12 -2.45 6.74
N LYS A 199 -18.66 -2.53 5.52
CA LYS A 199 -18.91 -3.80 4.83
C LYS A 199 -17.73 -4.16 3.94
N LYS A 200 -17.56 -5.45 3.67
CA LYS A 200 -16.62 -5.98 2.67
C LYS A 200 -17.38 -6.33 1.40
N GLY A 201 -16.85 -5.99 0.23
CA GLY A 201 -17.48 -6.41 -1.03
C GLY A 201 -17.24 -5.50 -2.22
N ILE A 202 -17.95 -5.81 -3.31
CA ILE A 202 -17.79 -5.16 -4.60
C ILE A 202 -19.05 -4.36 -4.96
N LEU A 203 -18.88 -3.07 -5.24
CA LEU A 203 -19.92 -2.18 -5.74
C LEU A 203 -19.79 -2.03 -7.26
N HIS A 204 -20.71 -2.64 -8.00
CA HIS A 204 -20.78 -2.51 -9.46
C HIS A 204 -21.47 -1.20 -9.88
N MET A 205 -20.73 -0.35 -10.59
CA MET A 205 -21.12 1.00 -11.05
C MET A 205 -20.94 1.20 -12.56
N GLU A 206 -20.71 0.13 -13.31
CA GLU A 206 -20.39 0.15 -14.74
C GLU A 206 -21.61 0.52 -15.60
N SER A 207 -22.82 0.15 -15.16
CA SER A 207 -24.07 0.41 -15.87
C SER A 207 -24.85 1.59 -15.26
N VAL A 208 -25.07 2.62 -16.08
CA VAL A 208 -25.93 3.76 -15.75
C VAL A 208 -27.41 3.46 -16.08
N ALA A 209 -27.69 2.34 -16.77
CA ALA A 209 -28.95 2.13 -17.49
C ALA A 209 -30.11 1.54 -16.67
N THR A 210 -29.90 1.13 -15.41
CA THR A 210 -30.98 0.54 -14.60
C THR A 210 -30.75 0.79 -13.12
N GLU A 211 -31.84 0.91 -12.36
CA GLU A 211 -31.87 1.11 -10.90
C GLU A 211 -31.24 -0.04 -10.08
N SER A 212 -30.51 -0.96 -10.70
CA SER A 212 -29.84 -2.10 -10.08
C SER A 212 -28.32 -1.87 -10.05
N ASN A 213 -27.84 -1.03 -9.14
CA ASN A 213 -26.46 -1.16 -8.68
C ASN A 213 -26.44 -2.31 -7.68
N THR A 214 -25.71 -3.37 -8.00
CA THR A 214 -25.56 -4.51 -7.10
C THR A 214 -24.34 -4.28 -6.23
N PHE A 215 -24.55 -4.23 -4.91
CA PHE A 215 -23.46 -4.38 -3.95
C PHE A 215 -23.39 -5.86 -3.62
N GLU A 216 -22.34 -6.52 -4.08
CA GLU A 216 -22.05 -7.91 -3.73
C GLU A 216 -21.25 -7.87 -2.44
N GLU A 217 -21.95 -8.06 -1.32
CA GLU A 217 -21.34 -8.20 -0.01
C GLU A 217 -20.57 -9.51 0.02
N GLU A 218 -19.27 -9.43 0.25
CA GLU A 218 -18.45 -10.60 0.51
C GLU A 218 -18.77 -11.01 1.95
N LEU A 219 -19.75 -11.91 2.09
CA LEU A 219 -19.99 -12.58 3.35
C LEU A 219 -18.72 -13.36 3.67
N GLU A 220 -18.01 -12.96 4.72
CA GLU A 220 -17.04 -13.84 5.36
C GLU A 220 -17.79 -15.13 5.67
N GLN A 221 -17.48 -16.21 4.94
CA GLN A 221 -17.89 -17.53 5.36
C GLN A 221 -17.18 -17.75 6.69
N GLU A 222 -17.93 -17.73 7.79
CA GLU A 222 -17.44 -18.34 9.02
C GLU A 222 -17.01 -19.76 8.64
N GLU A 223 -15.73 -20.09 8.82
CA GLU A 223 -15.27 -21.46 8.63
C GLU A 223 -16.12 -22.34 9.54
N VAL A 224 -16.85 -23.28 8.94
CA VAL A 224 -17.65 -24.24 9.69
C VAL A 224 -16.68 -25.26 10.30
N THR A 225 -16.20 -24.96 11.51
CA THR A 225 -15.36 -25.88 12.27
C THR A 225 -16.21 -27.01 12.85
N ALA A 226 -15.57 -28.12 13.24
CA ALA A 226 -16.26 -29.24 13.90
C ALA A 226 -17.01 -28.82 15.18
N GLU A 227 -16.66 -27.68 15.78
CA GLU A 227 -17.29 -27.15 16.98
C GLU A 227 -18.57 -26.35 16.69
N ASN A 228 -18.70 -25.77 15.49
CA ASN A 228 -19.84 -24.92 15.10
C ASN A 228 -20.74 -25.56 14.02
N TRP A 229 -20.44 -26.78 13.58
CA TRP A 229 -21.27 -27.52 12.62
C TRP A 229 -22.53 -28.06 13.30
N ASN A 230 -23.69 -27.55 12.88
CA ASN A 230 -25.01 -27.90 13.39
C ASN A 230 -25.83 -28.76 12.40
N GLY A 231 -25.16 -29.39 11.44
CA GLY A 231 -25.78 -30.29 10.48
C GLY A 231 -26.13 -31.66 11.08
N GLY A 232 -26.43 -32.60 10.20
CA GLY A 232 -26.76 -33.99 10.54
C GLY A 232 -28.11 -34.45 10.00
N TYR A 233 -28.79 -33.63 9.21
CA TYR A 233 -30.10 -33.93 8.63
C TYR A 233 -30.00 -34.09 7.11
N ASP A 234 -30.79 -35.01 6.54
CA ASP A 234 -30.96 -35.17 5.09
C ASP A 234 -31.92 -34.14 4.49
N GLU A 235 -32.06 -34.13 3.15
CA GLU A 235 -32.99 -33.24 2.42
C GLU A 235 -34.46 -33.39 2.86
N ASP A 236 -34.81 -34.52 3.46
CA ASP A 236 -36.15 -34.84 3.95
C ASP A 236 -36.34 -34.45 5.43
N GLY A 237 -35.31 -33.90 6.09
CA GLY A 237 -35.33 -33.46 7.49
C GLY A 237 -35.15 -34.60 8.51
N ASN A 238 -34.64 -35.76 8.09
CA ASN A 238 -34.32 -36.86 9.00
C ASN A 238 -32.87 -36.78 9.47
N TYR A 239 -32.64 -36.99 10.75
CA TYR A 239 -31.29 -37.01 11.31
C TYR A 239 -30.53 -38.28 10.89
N THR A 240 -29.50 -38.13 10.06
CA THR A 240 -28.57 -39.18 9.63
C THR A 240 -27.22 -39.11 10.36
N GLY A 241 -26.90 -37.97 10.98
CA GLY A 241 -25.64 -37.72 11.70
C GLY A 241 -24.49 -37.20 10.83
N ASP A 242 -24.63 -37.29 9.52
CA ASP A 242 -23.69 -36.84 8.48
C ASP A 242 -24.35 -35.99 7.39
N GLY A 243 -25.67 -35.77 7.47
CA GLY A 243 -26.41 -34.98 6.51
C GLY A 243 -26.02 -33.50 6.48
N GLU A 244 -26.07 -32.88 5.31
CA GLU A 244 -25.55 -31.52 5.06
C GLU A 244 -26.54 -30.39 5.43
N TYR A 245 -27.65 -30.74 6.11
CA TYR A 245 -28.69 -29.80 6.52
C TYR A 245 -28.79 -29.71 8.05
N ASP A 246 -29.19 -28.54 8.56
CA ASP A 246 -29.53 -28.32 9.97
C ASP A 246 -30.99 -28.74 10.30
N GLU A 247 -31.37 -28.63 11.57
CA GLU A 247 -32.74 -28.96 12.05
C GLU A 247 -33.83 -28.07 11.42
N ASP A 248 -33.47 -26.86 10.97
CA ASP A 248 -34.36 -25.90 10.32
C ASP A 248 -34.46 -26.12 8.79
N GLY A 249 -33.69 -27.08 8.24
CA GLY A 249 -33.65 -27.41 6.82
C GLY A 249 -32.78 -26.49 5.96
N ASN A 250 -31.90 -25.69 6.58
CA ASN A 250 -30.90 -24.89 5.86
C ASN A 250 -29.69 -25.75 5.50
N TYR A 251 -29.12 -25.51 4.32
CA TYR A 251 -27.90 -26.17 3.89
C TYR A 251 -26.69 -25.59 4.67
N VAL A 252 -26.03 -26.45 5.44
CA VAL A 252 -24.88 -26.09 6.30
C VAL A 252 -23.59 -26.80 5.89
N GLY A 253 -23.63 -27.59 4.81
CA GLY A 253 -22.47 -28.24 4.20
C GLY A 253 -22.07 -29.56 4.86
N ALA A 254 -21.12 -30.27 4.24
CA ALA A 254 -20.61 -31.55 4.73
C ALA A 254 -20.02 -31.42 6.14
N LYS A 255 -20.16 -32.48 6.95
CA LYS A 255 -19.56 -32.55 8.27
C LYS A 255 -18.05 -32.27 8.18
N PRO A 256 -17.53 -31.23 8.83
CA PRO A 256 -16.10 -30.94 8.83
C PRO A 256 -15.35 -32.08 9.52
N LYS A 257 -14.21 -32.45 8.94
CA LYS A 257 -13.32 -33.44 9.56
C LYS A 257 -12.79 -32.89 10.88
N THR A 258 -12.72 -33.74 11.88
CA THR A 258 -12.06 -33.38 13.13
C THR A 258 -10.55 -33.26 12.91
N ALA A 259 -9.86 -32.45 13.73
CA ALA A 259 -8.40 -32.35 13.70
C ALA A 259 -7.70 -33.71 13.84
N LEU A 260 -8.33 -34.65 14.57
CA LEU A 260 -7.85 -36.04 14.69
C LEU A 260 -7.99 -36.83 13.39
N GLU A 261 -9.12 -36.72 12.70
CA GLU A 261 -9.32 -37.41 11.41
C GLU A 261 -8.36 -36.88 10.35
N GLU A 262 -8.13 -35.56 10.30
CA GLU A 262 -7.16 -34.95 9.41
C GLU A 262 -5.72 -35.35 9.74
N ALA A 263 -5.35 -35.36 11.03
CA ALA A 263 -4.03 -35.80 11.47
C ALA A 263 -3.77 -37.28 11.13
N ILE A 264 -4.77 -38.16 11.30
CA ILE A 264 -4.65 -39.58 10.94
C ILE A 264 -4.53 -39.76 9.43
N GLU A 265 -5.26 -38.98 8.62
CA GLU A 265 -5.19 -39.05 7.16
C GLU A 265 -3.85 -38.54 6.61
N ASN A 266 -3.29 -37.49 7.23
CA ASN A 266 -1.98 -36.92 6.89
C ASN A 266 -0.80 -37.69 7.50
N TRP A 267 -1.05 -38.65 8.39
CA TRP A 267 -0.01 -39.46 9.01
C TRP A 267 0.40 -40.59 8.07
N ASN A 268 1.59 -40.45 7.49
CA ASN A 268 2.16 -41.39 6.52
C ASN A 268 2.86 -42.60 7.17
N GLY A 269 2.58 -42.88 8.46
CA GLY A 269 3.15 -44.02 9.16
C GLY A 269 2.39 -45.32 8.90
N GLY A 270 2.67 -46.32 9.73
CA GLY A 270 2.03 -47.62 9.69
C GLY A 270 2.99 -48.78 9.44
N TYR A 271 4.29 -48.52 9.27
CA TYR A 271 5.32 -49.53 9.06
C TYR A 271 6.17 -49.71 10.31
N ASP A 272 6.56 -50.96 10.60
CA ASP A 272 7.54 -51.25 11.67
C ASP A 272 8.99 -51.00 11.23
N GLU A 273 9.96 -51.22 12.13
CA GLU A 273 11.40 -51.06 11.86
C GLU A 273 11.92 -51.99 10.74
N GLU A 274 11.18 -53.04 10.45
CA GLU A 274 11.52 -54.07 9.47
C GLU A 274 10.92 -53.74 8.09
N GLY A 275 10.08 -52.70 8.01
CA GLY A 275 9.42 -52.22 6.79
C GLY A 275 8.10 -52.92 6.48
N ASP A 276 7.55 -53.69 7.41
CA ASP A 276 6.27 -54.36 7.25
C ASP A 276 5.11 -53.46 7.69
N TYR A 277 4.05 -53.39 6.88
CA TYR A 277 2.86 -52.58 7.20
C TYR A 277 2.02 -53.24 8.30
N THR A 278 2.04 -52.64 9.48
CA THR A 278 1.29 -53.06 10.67
C THR A 278 0.05 -52.19 10.94
N GLY A 279 -0.05 -51.03 10.27
CA GLY A 279 -1.13 -50.04 10.44
C GLY A 279 -1.01 -49.19 11.71
N ALA A 280 0.00 -49.43 12.54
CA ALA A 280 0.28 -48.67 13.76
C ALA A 280 1.79 -48.40 13.98
N GLY A 281 2.66 -48.89 13.10
CA GLY A 281 4.10 -48.66 13.19
C GLY A 281 4.49 -47.20 12.95
N GLU A 282 5.59 -46.76 13.55
CA GLU A 282 6.00 -45.34 13.63
C GLU A 282 6.86 -44.89 12.44
N TYR A 283 6.99 -45.74 11.42
CA TYR A 283 7.80 -45.50 10.23
C TYR A 283 6.92 -45.36 8.99
N ASP A 284 7.40 -44.59 8.01
CA ASP A 284 6.81 -44.50 6.68
C ASP A 284 7.25 -45.64 5.76
N GLU A 285 6.70 -45.70 4.54
CA GLU A 285 7.05 -46.72 3.53
C GLU A 285 8.54 -46.65 3.11
N SER A 286 9.20 -45.52 3.33
CA SER A 286 10.63 -45.31 3.04
C SER A 286 11.54 -45.65 4.23
N GLY A 287 10.99 -46.06 5.37
CA GLY A 287 11.72 -46.37 6.60
C GLY A 287 12.14 -45.15 7.42
N ASN A 288 11.57 -43.97 7.17
CA ASN A 288 11.80 -42.79 8.01
C ASN A 288 10.85 -42.80 9.21
N TYR A 289 11.37 -42.42 10.38
CA TYR A 289 10.56 -42.27 11.58
C TYR A 289 9.64 -41.06 11.45
N VAL A 290 8.33 -41.32 11.49
CA VAL A 290 7.25 -40.31 11.40
C VAL A 290 6.42 -40.21 12.69
N GLY A 291 6.80 -40.97 13.72
CA GLY A 291 6.19 -40.93 15.05
C GLY A 291 4.93 -41.80 15.17
N PRO A 292 4.37 -41.92 16.39
CA PRO A 292 3.19 -42.72 16.67
C PRO A 292 1.96 -42.20 15.91
N LYS A 293 1.01 -43.09 15.66
CA LYS A 293 -0.28 -42.73 15.07
C LYS A 293 -0.96 -41.62 15.89
N PRO A 294 -1.41 -40.52 15.27
CA PRO A 294 -2.09 -39.45 15.98
C PRO A 294 -3.30 -39.94 16.78
N THR A 295 -3.41 -39.44 18.01
CA THR A 295 -4.51 -39.66 18.94
C THR A 295 -5.02 -38.33 19.47
N GLN A 296 -6.24 -38.31 20.03
CA GLN A 296 -6.78 -37.08 20.64
C GLN A 296 -5.85 -36.56 21.73
N GLU A 297 -5.32 -37.45 22.58
CA GLU A 297 -4.38 -37.11 23.65
C GLU A 297 -3.08 -36.46 23.12
N SER A 298 -2.55 -36.93 21.98
CA SER A 298 -1.37 -36.30 21.37
C SER A 298 -1.64 -34.93 20.75
N LEU A 299 -2.87 -34.66 20.30
CA LEU A 299 -3.26 -33.36 19.76
C LEU A 299 -3.51 -32.34 20.88
N ASP A 300 -4.15 -32.78 21.97
CA ASP A 300 -4.37 -31.95 23.15
C ASP A 300 -3.02 -31.56 23.78
N ALA A 301 -2.07 -32.50 23.90
CA ALA A 301 -0.72 -32.23 24.40
C ALA A 301 0.09 -31.26 23.51
N ALA A 302 -0.05 -31.35 22.19
CA ALA A 302 0.60 -30.43 21.25
C ALA A 302 0.00 -29.01 21.32
N SER A 303 -1.28 -28.90 21.68
CA SER A 303 -1.97 -27.62 21.81
C SER A 303 -1.52 -26.87 23.08
N ASP A 304 -1.32 -27.58 24.19
CA ASP A 304 -0.88 -27.01 25.47
C ASP A 304 0.57 -26.47 25.43
N GLU A 305 1.46 -27.01 24.61
CA GLU A 305 2.83 -26.47 24.44
C GLU A 305 2.89 -25.17 23.63
N SER A 306 1.78 -24.78 22.96
CA SER A 306 1.70 -23.56 22.16
C SER A 306 1.05 -22.37 22.90
N GLY A 307 0.67 -22.55 24.17
CA GLY A 307 0.04 -21.53 25.02
C GLY A 307 1.01 -20.72 25.89
N ASP A 308 1.27 -19.48 25.48
CA ASP A 308 1.56 -18.29 26.31
C ASP A 308 2.55 -18.42 27.50
N GLY A 309 3.83 -18.16 27.21
CA GLY A 309 4.82 -17.71 28.19
C GLY A 309 4.74 -16.21 28.46
N SER A 310 3.66 -15.72 29.07
CA SER A 310 3.61 -14.35 29.63
C SER A 310 2.45 -14.14 30.62
N GLY A 311 2.33 -15.01 31.63
CA GLY A 311 1.51 -14.80 32.81
C GLY A 311 2.35 -14.46 34.04
N ASP A 312 2.63 -13.17 34.24
CA ASP A 312 3.21 -12.60 35.46
C ASP A 312 2.24 -12.77 36.63
N GLU A 313 2.54 -13.70 37.55
CA GLU A 313 1.84 -13.85 38.81
C GLU A 313 2.86 -14.16 39.91
N SER A 314 3.14 -13.19 40.79
CA SER A 314 2.62 -13.28 42.17
C SER A 314 3.26 -12.28 43.12
N SER A 315 2.37 -11.57 43.83
CA SER A 315 2.67 -10.93 45.10
C SER A 315 2.83 -11.98 46.22
N ALA A 316 3.93 -11.84 46.94
CA ALA A 316 4.11 -11.86 48.40
C ALA A 316 3.45 -12.94 49.29
N ASP A 317 4.33 -13.47 50.14
CA ASP A 317 4.15 -14.06 51.49
C ASP A 317 3.49 -15.45 51.53
N ASP A 318 3.95 -16.46 52.29
CA ASP A 318 4.69 -16.44 53.55
C ASP A 318 5.25 -17.86 53.87
N GLN A 319 6.30 -17.89 54.70
CA GLN A 319 6.79 -18.97 55.59
C GLN A 319 7.57 -20.18 55.06
N SER A 320 8.90 -20.01 55.13
CA SER A 320 9.86 -20.78 55.97
C SER A 320 9.60 -22.27 56.24
N SER A 321 10.53 -23.15 55.86
CA SER A 321 11.73 -23.49 56.64
C SER A 321 12.32 -24.84 56.22
N GLU A 322 13.63 -24.79 55.92
CA GLU A 322 14.66 -25.81 56.20
C GLU A 322 14.44 -27.27 55.76
N THR A 323 15.33 -27.81 54.92
CA THR A 323 16.52 -28.55 55.39
C THR A 323 17.34 -29.16 54.24
N SER A 324 18.67 -28.98 54.37
CA SER A 324 19.81 -29.86 53.96
C SER A 324 19.92 -30.28 52.49
N GLU A 325 20.88 -29.78 51.71
CA GLU A 325 22.34 -30.06 51.76
C GLU A 325 22.65 -31.54 51.97
N ASP A 326 23.10 -32.19 50.90
CA ASP A 326 24.09 -33.27 50.83
C ASP A 326 24.19 -33.62 49.32
N GLY A 327 25.33 -33.74 48.67
CA GLY A 327 26.71 -33.77 49.11
C GLY A 327 27.54 -34.03 47.86
N GLU A 328 28.70 -33.40 47.84
CA GLU A 328 29.73 -33.50 46.82
C GLU A 328 30.20 -34.93 46.59
N SER A 329 30.75 -35.22 45.40
CA SER A 329 32.05 -35.91 45.27
C SER A 329 32.57 -35.88 43.84
N ASP A 330 33.72 -35.23 43.74
CA ASP A 330 34.75 -35.23 42.69
C ASP A 330 35.01 -36.55 41.96
N SER A 331 35.38 -36.45 40.68
CA SER A 331 36.70 -36.95 40.25
C SER A 331 37.17 -36.35 38.92
N SER A 332 38.29 -35.63 39.02
CA SER A 332 39.31 -35.30 38.00
C SER A 332 39.80 -36.54 37.23
N TYR A 333 40.22 -36.48 35.96
CA TYR A 333 41.49 -35.94 35.41
C TYR A 333 41.34 -35.88 33.86
N ASP A 334 41.65 -34.76 33.22
CA ASP A 334 42.96 -34.41 32.59
C ASP A 334 43.23 -35.13 31.26
N ASP A 335 43.24 -34.37 30.17
CA ASP A 335 44.36 -34.32 29.22
C ASP A 335 44.05 -33.25 28.17
N GLY A 336 44.84 -32.18 28.19
CA GLY A 336 44.84 -31.16 27.15
C GLY A 336 45.62 -31.63 25.92
N ASN A 337 45.38 -30.99 24.77
CA ASN A 337 46.48 -30.52 23.95
C ASN A 337 46.03 -29.38 23.03
N SER A 338 46.87 -28.37 22.99
CA SER A 338 46.78 -27.19 22.16
C SER A 338 47.63 -27.34 20.89
N ASP A 339 47.38 -26.41 19.98
CA ASP A 339 48.35 -25.71 19.13
C ASP A 339 48.69 -26.19 17.71
N ASP A 340 48.61 -25.14 16.86
CA ASP A 340 49.47 -24.76 15.73
C ASP A 340 49.39 -25.50 14.40
N SER A 341 49.13 -24.72 13.33
CA SER A 341 50.20 -24.27 12.42
C SER A 341 49.66 -23.95 11.01
N ASP A 342 49.79 -22.68 10.63
CA ASP A 342 50.38 -22.11 9.41
C ASP A 342 50.13 -22.72 8.02
N GLY A 343 49.93 -21.83 7.02
CA GLY A 343 50.55 -22.07 5.70
C GLY A 343 49.84 -21.51 4.46
N TYR A 344 50.28 -20.31 4.05
CA TYR A 344 50.39 -19.74 2.69
C TYR A 344 49.95 -20.55 1.44
N GLY A 345 49.39 -19.83 0.47
CA GLY A 345 49.36 -20.26 -0.94
C GLY A 345 48.75 -19.23 -1.90
N ASP A 346 49.52 -18.20 -2.24
CA ASP A 346 49.31 -17.31 -3.40
C ASP A 346 49.86 -17.99 -4.67
N TYR A 347 49.12 -17.92 -5.78
CA TYR A 347 49.63 -18.20 -7.13
C TYR A 347 49.03 -17.22 -8.13
N THR A 348 49.93 -16.39 -8.64
CA THR A 348 49.79 -15.48 -9.77
C THR A 348 49.84 -16.20 -11.13
N GLU A 349 49.28 -15.50 -12.11
CA GLU A 349 49.82 -15.34 -13.48
C GLU A 349 49.56 -16.42 -14.57
N ASP A 350 48.66 -16.05 -15.49
CA ASP A 350 49.01 -15.47 -16.81
C ASP A 350 48.64 -16.26 -18.09
N ASN A 351 48.21 -15.46 -19.07
CA ASN A 351 48.21 -15.61 -20.53
C ASN A 351 47.34 -16.68 -21.24
N SER A 352 46.46 -16.21 -22.14
CA SER A 352 46.81 -16.16 -23.58
C SER A 352 45.69 -15.56 -24.46
N ASP A 353 46.12 -14.70 -25.37
CA ASP A 353 45.42 -14.12 -26.51
C ASP A 353 44.72 -15.13 -27.45
N TYR A 354 43.63 -14.70 -28.10
CA TYR A 354 43.38 -15.04 -29.51
C TYR A 354 42.53 -13.96 -30.21
N GLN A 355 43.13 -13.31 -31.22
CA GLN A 355 42.48 -12.43 -32.19
C GLN A 355 41.93 -13.22 -33.40
N GLY A 356 40.85 -12.70 -33.99
CA GLY A 356 40.61 -12.65 -35.45
C GLY A 356 39.80 -13.80 -36.07
N ASN A 357 38.66 -13.53 -36.70
CA ASN A 357 38.62 -12.95 -38.04
C ASN A 357 37.20 -12.65 -38.55
N ASP A 358 37.18 -11.77 -39.55
CA ASP A 358 36.11 -11.22 -40.37
C ASP A 358 35.10 -12.19 -41.01
N SER A 359 33.89 -11.69 -41.28
CA SER A 359 33.25 -11.88 -42.59
C SER A 359 32.14 -10.83 -42.84
N GLU A 360 32.38 -9.96 -43.82
CA GLU A 360 31.37 -9.16 -44.53
C GLU A 360 30.66 -9.99 -45.63
N GLY A 361 29.51 -9.47 -46.10
CA GLY A 361 28.89 -9.71 -47.42
C GLY A 361 27.78 -10.77 -47.40
N TYR A 362 26.53 -10.49 -47.81
CA TYR A 362 26.03 -9.66 -48.91
C TYR A 362 24.66 -9.03 -48.61
#